data_AF-A0A2V8FCZ9-F1
#
_entry.id   AF-A0A2V8FCZ9-F1
#
_cell.length_a   1.000
_cell.length_b   1.000
_cell.length_c   1.000
_cell.angle_alpha   90.00
_cell.angle_beta   90.00
_cell.angle_gamma   90.00
#
_symmetry.space_group_name_H-M   'P 1'
#
loop_
_entity.id
_entity.type
_entity.pdbx_description
1 polymer ?
#
loop_
_entity_poly.entity_id
_entity_poly.type
_entity_poly.pdbx_seq_one_letter_code
_entity_poly.pdbx_strand_id
1 'polypeptide(L)' 'EFALYRGIQDEHRAHESAENLLKPYNVEMKANAGRYSWDVDGLNLQVVLAGGSREECESWYVTLTRVETISSY' A
#
# COMPACT_ATOMS: atom_id res chain seq x y z
N GLU A 1 -10.78 7.58 -2.70
CA GLU A 1 -9.81 6.55 -3.10
C GLU A 1 -8.54 7.25 -3.59
N PHE A 2 -7.35 6.82 -3.17
CA PHE A 2 -6.10 7.35 -3.70
C PHE A 2 -5.20 6.18 -4.13
N ALA A 3 -4.56 6.33 -5.28
CA ALA A 3 -3.62 5.38 -5.83
C ALA A 3 -2.28 6.10 -6.05
N LEU A 4 -1.19 5.47 -5.63
CA LEU A 4 0.17 5.97 -5.81
C LEU A 4 0.77 5.27 -7.03
N TYR A 5 1.15 6.06 -8.04
CA TYR A 5 1.71 5.57 -9.30
C TYR A 5 3.18 5.99 -9.42
N ARG A 6 4.02 5.17 -10.06
CA ARG A 6 5.38 5.51 -10.51
C ARG A 6 5.39 6.48 -11.72
N GLY A 7 4.25 7.15 -11.98
CA GLY A 7 3.92 7.77 -13.27
C GLY A 7 3.11 6.83 -14.17
N ILE A 8 2.54 7.40 -15.25
CA ILE A 8 1.77 6.64 -16.26
C ILE A 8 2.77 5.77 -17.04
N GLN A 9 2.71 4.44 -16.89
CA GLN A 9 3.45 3.51 -17.77
C GLN A 9 2.52 2.93 -18.82
N ASP A 10 3.04 2.76 -20.04
CA ASP A 10 2.27 2.31 -21.20
C ASP A 10 1.68 0.90 -21.02
N GLU A 11 2.34 0.02 -20.26
CA GLU A 11 1.80 -1.32 -19.97
C GLU A 11 0.54 -1.29 -19.09
N HIS A 12 0.36 -0.24 -18.27
CA HIS A 12 -0.86 -0.01 -17.47
C HIS A 12 -1.97 0.71 -18.26
N ARG A 13 -1.80 0.95 -19.57
CA ARG A 13 -2.92 1.39 -20.43
C ARG A 13 -3.81 0.24 -20.87
N ALA A 14 -3.32 -1.01 -20.81
CA ALA A 14 -4.13 -2.18 -21.06
C ALA A 14 -5.10 -2.38 -19.88
N HIS A 15 -6.40 -2.19 -20.13
CA HIS A 15 -7.49 -2.27 -19.13
C HIS A 15 -7.59 -3.62 -18.40
N GLU A 16 -6.86 -4.64 -18.87
CA GLU A 16 -6.99 -6.03 -18.44
C GLU A 16 -5.90 -6.46 -17.44
N SER A 17 -4.85 -5.67 -17.23
CA SER A 17 -3.80 -6.04 -16.27
C SER A 17 -4.32 -5.94 -14.82
N ALA A 18 -4.12 -7.00 -14.03
CA ALA A 18 -4.48 -7.03 -12.61
C ALA A 18 -3.63 -6.05 -11.76
N GLU A 19 -2.47 -5.64 -12.27
CA GLU A 19 -1.62 -4.61 -11.67
C GLU A 19 -2.07 -3.20 -12.04
N ASN A 20 -3.07 -3.09 -12.92
CA ASN A 20 -3.68 -1.82 -13.28
C ASN A 20 -4.65 -1.39 -12.18
N LEU A 21 -4.29 -0.35 -11.42
CA LEU A 21 -5.08 0.20 -10.31
C LEU A 21 -6.34 0.97 -10.77
N LEU A 22 -6.85 0.70 -11.98
CA LEU A 22 -8.16 1.17 -12.45
C LEU A 22 -9.31 0.60 -11.61
N LYS A 23 -9.02 -0.36 -10.73
CA LYS A 23 -9.92 -0.90 -9.71
C LYS A 23 -9.31 -0.70 -8.32
N PRO A 24 -10.13 -0.42 -7.29
CA PRO A 24 -9.65 -0.31 -5.91
C PRO A 24 -8.88 -1.56 -5.49
N TYR A 25 -7.68 -1.39 -4.93
CA TYR A 25 -6.94 -2.49 -4.33
C TYR A 25 -7.50 -2.77 -2.94
N ASN A 26 -8.14 -3.92 -2.76
CA ASN A 26 -8.66 -4.35 -1.47
C ASN A 26 -7.56 -5.08 -0.69
N VAL A 27 -7.18 -4.54 0.47
CA VAL A 27 -6.24 -5.21 1.38
C VAL A 27 -6.84 -6.54 1.84
N GLU A 28 -6.08 -7.63 1.71
CA GLU A 28 -6.51 -8.94 2.20
C GLU A 28 -6.64 -8.91 3.73
N MET A 29 -7.81 -9.35 4.22
CA MET A 29 -8.12 -9.41 5.64
C MET A 29 -7.94 -10.84 6.17
N LYS A 30 -7.16 -11.02 7.23
CA LYS A 30 -7.00 -12.30 7.95
C LYS A 30 -7.32 -12.10 9.42
N ALA A 31 -8.41 -12.72 9.89
CA ALA A 31 -8.85 -12.67 11.29
C ALA A 31 -8.91 -11.23 11.86
N ASN A 32 -9.53 -10.30 11.11
CA ASN A 32 -9.61 -8.87 11.41
C ASN A 32 -8.28 -8.10 11.43
N ALA A 33 -7.19 -8.70 10.94
CA ALA A 33 -5.96 -7.99 10.63
C ALA A 33 -5.87 -7.74 9.12
N GLY A 34 -5.59 -6.50 8.74
CA GLY A 34 -5.28 -6.11 7.36
C GLY A 34 -3.91 -5.46 7.34
N ARG A 35 -2.98 -5.96 6.54
CA ARG A 35 -1.66 -5.33 6.37
C ARG A 35 -1.17 -5.52 4.95
N TYR A 36 -0.77 -4.43 4.33
CA TYR A 36 -0.13 -4.45 3.02
C TYR A 36 0.98 -3.41 2.94
N SER A 37 2.03 -3.71 2.18
CA SER A 37 3.15 -2.81 1.94
C SER A 37 3.48 -2.77 0.45
N TRP A 38 3.68 -1.57 -0.08
CA TRP A 38 4.20 -1.34 -1.43
C TRP A 38 5.57 -0.68 -1.33
N ASP A 39 6.56 -1.24 -2.03
CA ASP A 39 7.85 -0.60 -2.26
C ASP A 39 7.87 0.02 -3.67
N VAL A 40 7.96 1.35 -3.72
CA VAL A 40 7.77 2.15 -4.92
C VAL A 40 8.82 3.26 -4.95
N ASP A 41 9.75 3.21 -5.91
CA ASP A 41 10.74 4.27 -6.18
C ASP A 41 11.50 4.79 -4.94
N GLY A 42 11.94 3.85 -4.09
CA GLY A 42 12.66 4.20 -2.85
C GLY A 42 11.76 4.71 -1.73
N LEU A 43 10.44 4.55 -1.86
CA LEU A 43 9.45 4.78 -0.81
C LEU A 43 8.79 3.45 -0.42
N ASN A 44 8.56 3.28 0.88
CA ASN A 44 7.73 2.21 1.42
C ASN A 44 6.41 2.83 1.89
N LEU A 45 5.32 2.46 1.23
CA LEU A 45 3.96 2.75 1.66
C LEU A 45 3.41 1.53 2.39
N GLN A 46 2.90 1.74 3.60
CA GLN A 46 2.29 0.68 4.40
C GLN A 46 0.88 1.08 4.82
N VAL A 47 -0.07 0.15 4.65
CA VAL A 47 -1.45 0.29 5.10
C VAL A 47 -1.76 -0.83 6.08
N VAL A 48 -2.22 -0.47 7.28
CA VAL A 48 -2.48 -1.42 8.37
C VAL A 48 -3.82 -1.10 9.03
N LEU A 49 -4.64 -2.13 9.25
CA LEU A 49 -5.75 -2.06 10.20
C LEU A 49 -5.20 -2.36 11.59
N ALA A 50 -5.30 -1.40 12.50
CA ALA A 50 -4.87 -1.54 13.88
C ALA A 50 -5.87 -0.87 14.84
N GLY A 51 -5.64 -1.01 16.14
CA GLY A 51 -6.62 -0.67 17.18
C GLY A 51 -7.33 -1.92 17.69
N GLY A 52 -8.50 -1.76 18.31
CA GLY A 52 -9.23 -2.86 18.95
C GLY A 52 -8.87 -3.07 20.42
N SER A 53 -8.12 -2.14 21.01
CA SER A 53 -7.97 -2.05 22.46
C SER A 53 -9.22 -1.42 23.09
N ARG A 54 -9.38 -1.50 24.41
CA ARG A 54 -10.55 -0.90 25.11
C ARG A 54 -10.65 0.62 24.92
N GLU A 55 -9.54 1.28 24.60
CA GLU A 55 -9.44 2.74 24.49
C GLU A 55 -9.24 3.23 23.05
N GLU A 56 -8.95 2.32 22.10
CA GLU A 56 -8.71 2.68 20.70
C GLU A 56 -9.64 1.91 19.75
N CYS A 57 -10.54 2.65 19.11
CA CYS A 57 -11.38 2.14 18.03
C CYS A 57 -10.52 1.64 16.87
N GLU A 58 -10.98 0.57 16.22
CA GLU A 58 -10.37 0.04 15.00
C GLU A 58 -10.25 1.15 13.93
N SER A 59 -9.04 1.34 13.41
CA SER A 59 -8.69 2.41 12.46
C SER A 59 -7.68 1.92 11.43
N TRP A 60 -7.76 2.49 10.22
CA TRP A 60 -6.76 2.29 9.18
C TRP A 60 -5.64 3.31 9.31
N TYR A 61 -4.40 2.81 9.37
CA TYR A 61 -3.19 3.61 9.42
C TYR A 61 -2.47 3.51 8.08
N VAL A 62 -2.05 4.66 7.56
CA VAL A 62 -1.27 4.78 6.32
C VAL A 62 0.05 5.43 6.68
N THR A 63 1.16 4.75 6.40
CA THR A 63 2.51 5.22 6.67
C THR A 63 3.31 5.27 5.37
N LEU A 64 3.99 6.39 5.14
CA LEU A 64 4.91 6.56 4.02
C LEU A 64 6.30 6.83 4.58
N THR A 65 7.25 5.96 4.24
CA THR A 65 8.65 6.10 4.65
C THR A 65 9.57 6.02 3.43
N ARG A 66 10.81 6.46 3.58
CA ARG A 66 11.84 6.23 2.57
C ARG A 66 12.45 4.85 2.82
N VAL A 67 12.62 4.04 1.77
CA VAL A 67 13.36 2.79 1.85
C VAL A 67 14.82 3.12 2.15
N GLU A 68 15.38 2.54 3.20
CA GLU A 68 16.80 2.69 3.50
C GLU A 68 17.61 2.19 2.30
N THR A 69 18.27 3.12 1.61
CA THR A 69 19.25 2.76 0.60
C THR A 69 20.45 2.21 1.36
N ILE A 70 20.62 0.89 1.37
CA ILE A 70 21.87 0.30 1.84
C ILE A 70 22.95 0.80 0.89
N SER A 71 23.66 1.86 1.29
CA SER A 71 24.85 2.33 0.60
C SER A 71 25.92 1.26 0.76
N SER A 72 26.01 0.35 -0.20
CA SER A 72 27.14 -0.56 -0.33
C SER A 72 28.37 0.28 -0.66
N TYR A 73 29.16 0.60 0.36
CA TYR A 73 30.52 1.10 0.24
C TYR A 73 31.47 0.00 -0.24
#